data_AF-I1ZL54-F1
#
_entry.id   AF-I1ZL54-F1
#
_cell.length_a   1.000
_cell.length_b   1.000
_cell.length_c   1.000
_cell.angle_alpha   90.00
_cell.angle_beta   90.00
_cell.angle_gamma   90.00
#
_symmetry.space_group_name_H-M   'P 1'
#
loop_
_entity.id
_entity.type
_entity.pdbx_description
1 polymer ?
#
loop_
_entity_poly.entity_id
_entity_poly.type
_entity_poly.pdbx_seq_one_letter_code
_entity_poly.pdbx_strand_id
1 'polypeptide(L)'
;MKGHVNVMLKELKAFLLRGNVVDLAVAVIIGAAFGAIVTSLVNDIITPLILNPALKAARVQNIAQLSWNGVAYGSFLSAVINFLVIGTVLFFVVKAAEKAQNFGKKEEAVEEEAPAPTQEELLAEIRDLLANK
;
A
#
# COMPACT_ATOMS: atom_id res chain seq x y z
N MET A 1 19.83 -34.84 22.02
CA MET A 1 18.74 -34.09 21.34
C MET A 1 18.85 -32.55 21.42
N LYS A 2 19.39 -31.94 22.49
CA LYS A 2 19.47 -30.47 22.63
C LYS A 2 20.38 -29.75 21.60
N GLY A 3 21.40 -30.43 21.04
CA GLY A 3 22.32 -29.85 20.05
C GLY A 3 21.67 -29.54 18.69
N HIS A 4 20.85 -30.45 18.15
CA HIS A 4 20.18 -30.27 16.85
C HIS A 4 19.16 -29.14 16.85
N VAL A 5 18.49 -28.90 17.98
CA VAL A 5 17.52 -27.80 18.13
C VAL A 5 18.22 -26.44 18.05
N ASN A 6 19.41 -26.31 18.65
CA ASN A 6 20.16 -25.06 18.65
C ASN A 6 20.76 -24.75 17.25
N VAL A 7 21.06 -25.79 16.46
CA VAL A 7 21.49 -25.67 15.06
C VAL A 7 20.33 -25.20 14.17
N MET A 8 19.16 -25.84 14.23
CA MET A 8 17.99 -25.40 13.46
C MET A 8 17.55 -23.98 13.83
N LEU A 9 17.63 -23.58 15.10
CA LEU A 9 17.28 -22.21 15.51
C LEU A 9 18.26 -21.16 14.96
N LYS A 10 19.56 -21.49 14.85
CA LYS A 10 20.56 -20.61 14.20
C LYS A 10 20.34 -20.51 12.70
N GLU A 11 20.02 -21.62 12.04
CA GLU A 11 19.70 -21.66 10.61
C GLU A 11 18.41 -20.89 10.29
N LEU A 12 17.37 -21.06 11.12
CA LEU A 12 16.13 -20.30 11.03
C LEU A 12 16.39 -18.80 11.23
N LYS A 13 17.17 -18.41 12.24
CA LYS A 13 17.54 -17.01 12.46
C LYS A 13 18.32 -16.44 11.27
N ALA A 14 19.27 -17.20 10.71
CA ALA A 14 20.04 -16.77 9.54
C ALA A 14 19.18 -16.67 8.27
N PHE A 15 18.17 -17.53 8.13
CA PHE A 15 17.19 -17.47 7.05
C PHE A 15 16.25 -16.26 7.19
N LEU A 16 15.72 -16.03 8.39
CA LEU A 16 14.83 -14.90 8.68
C LEU A 16 15.54 -13.56 8.58
N LEU A 17 16.79 -13.45 9.00
CA LEU A 17 17.59 -12.22 8.92
C LEU A 17 18.18 -11.95 7.54
N ARG A 18 17.89 -12.79 6.54
CA ARG A 18 18.19 -12.46 5.15
C ARG A 18 17.31 -11.26 4.80
N GLY A 19 17.92 -10.07 4.63
CA GLY A 19 17.22 -8.77 4.59
C GLY A 19 15.94 -8.74 3.75
N ASN A 20 15.97 -9.37 2.57
CA ASN A 20 14.81 -9.48 1.69
C ASN A 20 13.56 -10.14 2.32
N VAL A 21 13.71 -11.03 3.31
CA VAL A 21 12.57 -11.70 3.99
C VAL A 21 11.96 -10.81 5.06
N VAL A 22 12.79 -10.07 5.81
CA VAL A 22 12.31 -9.14 6.84
C VAL A 22 11.55 -7.98 6.18
N ASP A 23 12.12 -7.39 5.14
CA ASP A 23 11.50 -6.27 4.43
C ASP A 23 10.18 -6.68 3.78
N LEU A 24 10.13 -7.88 3.19
CA LEU A 24 8.90 -8.45 2.65
C LEU A 24 7.85 -8.69 3.73
N ALA A 25 8.25 -9.22 4.89
CA ALA A 25 7.33 -9.45 6.02
C ALA A 25 6.74 -8.13 6.53
N VAL A 26 7.57 -7.09 6.66
CA VAL A 26 7.12 -5.75 7.07
C VAL A 26 6.17 -5.16 6.04
N ALA A 27 6.50 -5.23 4.75
CA ALA A 27 5.65 -4.73 3.67
C ALA A 27 4.26 -5.41 3.66
N VAL A 28 4.20 -6.73 3.84
CA VAL A 28 2.93 -7.47 3.89
C VAL A 28 2.10 -7.08 5.11
N ILE A 29 2.70 -6.98 6.29
CA ILE A 29 1.99 -6.60 7.52
C ILE A 29 1.45 -5.18 7.44
N ILE A 30 2.28 -4.23 6.99
CA ILE A 30 1.87 -2.83 6.80
C ILE A 30 0.78 -2.73 5.73
N GLY A 31 0.93 -3.46 4.61
CA GLY A 31 -0.07 -3.49 3.55
C GLY A 31 -1.42 -4.01 4.05
N ALA A 32 -1.43 -5.08 4.85
CA ALA A 32 -2.65 -5.62 5.45
C ALA A 32 -3.29 -4.64 6.45
N ALA A 33 -2.49 -4.03 7.33
CA ALA A 33 -2.97 -3.05 8.31
C ALA A 33 -3.56 -1.81 7.62
N PHE A 34 -2.86 -1.28 6.61
CA PHE A 34 -3.34 -0.15 5.82
C PHE A 34 -4.63 -0.49 5.05
N GLY A 35 -4.70 -1.68 4.46
CA GLY A 35 -5.92 -2.18 3.82
C GLY A 35 -7.12 -2.23 4.77
N ALA A 36 -6.91 -2.63 6.03
CA ALA A 36 -7.95 -2.61 7.06
C ALA A 36 -8.44 -1.19 7.39
N ILE A 37 -7.53 -0.22 7.49
CA ILE A 37 -7.88 1.20 7.72
C ILE A 37 -8.72 1.75 6.57
N VAL A 38 -8.30 1.51 5.32
CA VAL A 38 -9.05 1.95 4.13
C VAL A 38 -10.42 1.28 4.07
N THR A 39 -10.49 -0.01 4.38
CA THR A 39 -11.75 -0.77 4.43
C THR A 39 -12.70 -0.17 5.47
N SER A 40 -12.21 0.15 6.67
CA SER A 40 -13.01 0.81 7.72
C SER A 40 -13.48 2.19 7.29
N LEU A 41 -12.61 3.03 6.71
CA LEU A 41 -13.01 4.34 6.18
C LEU A 41 -14.16 4.20 5.16
N VAL A 42 -14.09 3.22 4.27
CA VAL A 42 -15.12 3.04 3.25
C VAL A 42 -16.40 2.48 3.83
N ASN A 43 -16.33 1.42 4.64
CA ASN A 43 -17.51 0.73 5.16
C ASN A 43 -18.20 1.54 6.26
N ASP A 44 -17.43 2.16 7.15
CA ASP A 44 -17.95 2.75 8.39
C ASP A 44 -18.23 4.26 8.25
N ILE A 45 -17.60 4.93 7.28
CA ILE A 45 -17.76 6.39 7.09
C ILE A 45 -18.37 6.68 5.72
N ILE A 46 -17.69 6.33 4.62
CA ILE A 46 -18.14 6.72 3.27
C ILE A 46 -19.47 6.07 2.89
N THR A 47 -19.62 4.78 3.16
CA THR A 47 -20.83 4.04 2.82
C THR A 47 -22.08 4.59 3.52
N PRO A 48 -22.13 4.72 4.86
CA PRO A 48 -23.31 5.26 5.52
C PRO A 48 -23.56 6.74 5.23
N LEU A 49 -22.52 7.57 5.08
CA LEU A 49 -22.68 9.02 4.91
C LEU A 49 -22.94 9.45 3.47
N ILE A 50 -22.37 8.76 2.49
CA ILE A 50 -22.41 9.16 1.07
C ILE A 50 -23.18 8.12 0.25
N LEU A 51 -22.76 6.84 0.32
CA LEU A 51 -23.26 5.82 -0.59
C LEU A 51 -24.73 5.42 -0.29
N ASN A 52 -25.09 5.23 0.97
CA ASN A 52 -26.44 4.84 1.38
C ASN A 52 -27.49 5.92 1.05
N PRO A 53 -27.27 7.23 1.35
CA PRO A 53 -28.16 8.29 0.90
C PRO A 53 -28.27 8.38 -0.63
N ALA A 54 -27.16 8.22 -1.36
CA ALA A 54 -27.17 8.22 -2.82
C ALA A 54 -27.97 7.04 -3.40
N LEU A 55 -27.77 5.83 -2.89
CA LEU A 55 -28.52 4.63 -3.25
C LEU A 55 -30.03 4.77 -2.97
N LYS A 56 -30.37 5.39 -1.83
CA LYS A 56 -31.75 5.69 -1.46
C LYS A 56 -32.39 6.72 -2.40
N ALA A 57 -31.67 7.79 -2.74
CA ALA A 57 -32.13 8.81 -3.69
C ALA A 57 -32.37 8.21 -5.09
N ALA A 58 -31.49 7.31 -5.53
CA ALA A 58 -31.61 6.61 -6.80
C ALA A 58 -32.61 5.43 -6.79
N ARG A 59 -33.27 5.15 -5.66
CA ARG A 59 -34.18 3.99 -5.44
C ARG A 59 -33.56 2.62 -5.70
N VAL A 60 -32.24 2.50 -5.57
CA VAL A 60 -31.50 1.26 -5.81
C VAL A 60 -30.97 0.62 -4.52
N GLN A 61 -31.46 1.04 -3.35
CA GLN A 61 -31.02 0.51 -2.04
C GLN A 61 -31.09 -1.02 -1.85
N ASN A 62 -31.83 -1.76 -2.70
CA ASN A 62 -31.94 -3.22 -2.63
C ASN A 62 -31.21 -3.94 -3.78
N ILE A 63 -30.14 -3.37 -4.38
CA ILE A 63 -29.40 -4.04 -5.47
C ILE A 63 -28.97 -5.46 -5.05
N ALA A 64 -28.53 -5.63 -3.81
CA ALA A 64 -28.10 -6.92 -3.27
C ALA A 64 -29.17 -8.02 -3.31
N GLN A 65 -30.45 -7.65 -3.36
CA GLN A 65 -31.59 -8.57 -3.34
C GLN A 65 -32.08 -8.93 -4.76
N LEU A 66 -31.49 -8.35 -5.81
CA LEU A 66 -31.84 -8.67 -7.18
C LEU A 66 -31.50 -10.13 -7.48
N SER A 67 -32.51 -10.85 -7.97
CA SER A 67 -32.35 -12.23 -8.44
C SER A 67 -33.18 -12.45 -9.71
N TRP A 68 -32.69 -13.33 -10.57
CA TRP A 68 -33.39 -13.75 -11.78
C TRP A 68 -33.29 -15.27 -11.92
N ASN A 69 -34.44 -15.95 -12.00
CA ASN A 69 -34.54 -17.41 -12.12
C ASN A 69 -33.69 -18.18 -11.07
N GLY A 70 -33.67 -17.71 -9.82
CA GLY A 70 -32.89 -18.32 -8.74
C GLY A 70 -31.41 -17.91 -8.69
N VAL A 71 -30.93 -17.11 -9.65
CA VAL A 71 -29.57 -16.55 -9.65
C VAL A 71 -29.57 -15.19 -8.95
N ALA A 72 -29.01 -15.12 -7.74
CA ALA A 72 -28.88 -13.88 -6.96
C ALA A 72 -27.67 -13.04 -7.41
N TYR A 73 -27.75 -12.43 -8.59
CA TYR A 73 -26.69 -11.58 -9.15
C TYR A 73 -26.54 -10.23 -8.43
N GLY A 74 -27.53 -9.85 -7.63
CA GLY A 74 -27.51 -8.62 -6.86
C GLY A 74 -26.32 -8.51 -5.90
N SER A 75 -25.93 -9.61 -5.26
CA SER A 75 -24.80 -9.66 -4.34
C SER A 75 -23.47 -9.40 -5.06
N PHE A 76 -23.29 -9.98 -6.26
CA PHE A 76 -22.14 -9.73 -7.11
C PHE A 76 -22.08 -8.28 -7.56
N LEU A 77 -23.20 -7.72 -8.04
CA LEU A 77 -23.26 -6.31 -8.45
C LEU A 77 -22.96 -5.37 -7.29
N SER A 78 -23.46 -5.67 -6.08
CA SER A 78 -23.12 -4.94 -4.86
C SER A 78 -21.62 -5.00 -4.55
N ALA A 79 -20.99 -6.16 -4.72
CA ALA A 79 -19.55 -6.31 -4.51
C ALA A 79 -18.72 -5.49 -5.52
N VAL A 80 -19.13 -5.46 -6.79
CA VAL A 80 -18.49 -4.63 -7.83
C VAL A 80 -18.59 -3.14 -7.49
N ILE A 81 -19.77 -2.68 -7.08
CA ILE A 81 -19.96 -1.28 -6.65
C ILE A 81 -19.06 -0.96 -5.47
N ASN A 82 -19.03 -1.83 -4.45
CA ASN A 82 -18.17 -1.64 -3.29
C ASN A 82 -16.69 -1.57 -3.67
N PHE A 83 -16.22 -2.45 -4.56
CA PHE A 83 -14.84 -2.42 -5.06
C PHE A 83 -14.51 -1.09 -5.76
N LEU A 84 -15.41 -0.58 -6.62
CA LEU A 84 -15.23 0.71 -7.28
C LEU A 84 -15.17 1.88 -6.28
N VAL A 85 -16.00 1.85 -5.24
CA VAL A 85 -15.99 2.86 -4.18
C VAL A 85 -14.68 2.81 -3.39
N ILE A 86 -14.24 1.63 -2.96
CA ILE A 86 -12.97 1.46 -2.23
C ILE A 86 -11.80 1.94 -3.08
N GLY A 87 -11.72 1.51 -4.34
CA GLY A 87 -10.66 1.93 -5.26
C GLY A 87 -10.64 3.43 -5.49
N THR A 88 -11.82 4.06 -5.64
CA THR A 88 -11.94 5.51 -5.81
C THR A 88 -11.48 6.26 -4.55
N VAL A 89 -11.88 5.80 -3.36
CA VAL A 89 -11.46 6.40 -2.09
C VAL A 89 -9.95 6.25 -1.91
N LEU A 90 -9.40 5.07 -2.20
CA LEU A 90 -7.96 4.81 -2.11
C LEU A 90 -7.18 5.75 -3.04
N PHE A 91 -7.64 5.97 -4.27
CA PHE A 91 -7.04 6.95 -5.18
C PHE A 91 -6.98 8.35 -4.58
N PHE A 92 -8.07 8.82 -3.96
CA PHE A 92 -8.07 10.14 -3.31
C PHE A 92 -7.17 10.19 -2.07
N VAL A 93 -7.10 9.13 -1.27
CA VAL A 93 -6.23 9.03 -0.10
C VAL A 93 -4.76 9.12 -0.53
N VAL A 94 -4.35 8.34 -1.53
CA VAL A 94 -2.98 8.36 -2.07
C VAL A 94 -2.65 9.73 -2.63
N LYS A 95 -3.56 10.31 -3.44
CA LYS A 95 -3.37 11.65 -4.01
C LYS A 95 -3.27 12.75 -2.94
N ALA A 96 -4.01 12.62 -1.83
CA ALA A 96 -3.92 13.53 -0.70
C ALA A 96 -2.58 13.39 0.03
N ALA A 97 -2.11 12.16 0.24
CA ALA A 97 -0.80 11.89 0.84
C ALA A 97 0.34 12.44 -0.03
N GLU A 98 0.33 12.18 -1.34
CA GLU A 98 1.29 12.73 -2.31
C GLU A 98 1.30 14.27 -2.27
N LYS A 99 0.12 14.90 -2.25
CA LYS A 99 0.01 16.35 -2.16
C LYS A 99 0.55 16.91 -0.84
N ALA A 100 0.29 16.24 0.27
CA ALA A 100 0.80 16.63 1.59
C ALA A 100 2.33 16.52 1.66
N GLN A 101 2.90 15.44 1.14
CA GLN A 101 4.36 15.25 1.06
C GLN A 101 5.02 16.30 0.15
N ASN A 102 4.39 16.64 -0.97
CA ASN A 102 4.88 17.67 -1.88
C ASN A 102 4.72 19.10 -1.31
N PHE A 103 3.81 19.30 -0.36
CA PHE A 103 3.69 20.56 0.39
C PHE A 103 4.82 20.70 1.42
N GLY A 104 5.17 19.63 2.14
CA GLY A 104 6.28 19.62 3.11
C GLY A 104 7.66 19.77 2.46
N LYS A 105 7.89 19.15 1.30
CA LYS A 105 9.12 19.33 0.50
C LYS A 105 9.35 20.76 -0.02
N LYS A 106 8.36 21.64 0.08
CA LYS A 106 8.47 23.03 -0.35
C LYS A 106 8.96 23.98 0.75
N GLU A 107 8.89 23.55 2.02
CA GLU A 107 9.41 24.29 3.19
C GLU A 107 10.68 23.65 3.76
N GLU A 108 10.87 22.36 3.51
CA GLU A 108 12.16 21.69 3.63
C GLU A 108 12.92 21.79 2.31
N ALA A 109 13.45 22.99 2.01
CA ALA A 109 14.84 23.05 1.57
C ALA A 109 15.71 22.60 2.75
N VAL A 110 15.59 21.31 3.08
CA VAL A 110 16.61 20.55 3.78
C VAL A 110 17.89 20.88 3.02
N GLU A 111 18.91 21.31 3.75
CA GLU A 111 20.29 21.13 3.33
C GLU A 111 20.36 19.75 2.69
N GLU A 112 20.28 19.74 1.36
CA GLU A 112 20.47 18.57 0.55
C GLU A 112 21.90 18.16 0.92
N GLU A 113 22.05 17.19 1.81
CA GLU A 113 23.16 16.27 1.68
C GLU A 113 23.02 15.79 0.25
N ALA A 114 23.79 16.44 -0.63
CA ALA A 114 23.83 16.15 -2.04
C ALA A 114 23.80 14.63 -2.17
N PRO A 115 22.91 14.06 -3.01
CA PRO A 115 22.80 12.62 -3.13
C PRO A 115 24.21 12.07 -3.23
N ALA A 116 24.60 11.21 -2.27
CA ALA A 116 25.94 10.67 -2.23
C ALA A 116 26.24 10.15 -3.64
N PRO A 117 27.38 10.53 -4.24
CA PRO A 117 27.62 10.31 -5.66
C PRO A 117 27.37 8.85 -5.96
N THR A 118 26.54 8.61 -6.96
CA THR A 118 26.20 7.27 -7.41
C THR A 118 27.47 6.52 -7.76
N GLN A 119 27.43 5.18 -7.69
CA GLN A 119 28.60 4.37 -8.05
C GLN A 119 29.09 4.68 -9.46
N GLU A 120 28.18 5.03 -10.38
CA GLU A 120 28.51 5.41 -11.74
C GLU A 120 29.23 6.77 -11.81
N GLU A 121 28.81 7.76 -11.01
CA GLU A 121 29.49 9.05 -10.88
C GLU A 121 30.87 8.91 -10.25
N LEU A 122 31.01 8.09 -9.20
CA LEU A 122 32.30 7.80 -8.58
C LEU A 122 33.25 7.09 -9.55
N LEU A 123 32.75 6.14 -10.35
CA LEU A 123 33.56 5.45 -11.36
C LEU A 123 33.97 6.39 -12.50
N ALA A 124 33.11 7.33 -12.88
CA ALA A 124 33.43 8.37 -13.86
C ALA A 124 34.51 9.32 -13.33
N GLU A 125 34.38 9.79 -12.08
CA GLU A 125 35.40 10.61 -11.42
C GLU A 125 36.74 9.87 -11.30
N ILE A 126 36.74 8.60 -10.91
CA ILE A 126 37.95 7.77 -10.82
C ILE A 126 38.59 7.61 -12.21
N ARG A 127 37.81 7.38 -13.27
CA ARG A 127 38.31 7.29 -14.65
C ARG A 127 39.00 8.59 -15.06
N ASP A 128 38.36 9.72 -14.81
CA ASP A 128 38.86 11.03 -15.23
C ASP A 128 40.12 11.44 -14.44
N LEU A 129 40.20 11.07 -13.15
CA LEU A 129 41.40 11.21 -12.34
C LEU A 129 42.57 10.33 -12.81
N LEU A 130 42.28 9.13 -13.32
CA LEU A 130 43.29 8.24 -13.90
C LEU A 130 43.77 8.69 -15.28
N ALA A 131 42.90 9.33 -16.08
CA ALA A 131 43.27 9.88 -17.39
C ALA A 131 44.19 11.11 -17.29
N ASN A 132 44.15 11.82 -16.16
CA ASN A 132 44.97 13.00 -15.88
C ASN A 132 46.30 12.68 -15.15
N LYS A 133 46.66 11.40 -15.02
CA LYS A 133 47.93 10.90 -14.46
C LYS A 133 48.83 10.36 -15.55
#